data_AF-A0A6B3NKM2-F1
#
_entry.id   AF-A0A6B3NKM2-F1
#
_cell.length_a   1.000
_cell.length_b   1.000
_cell.length_c   1.000
_cell.angle_alpha   90.00
_cell.angle_beta   90.00
_cell.angle_gamma   90.00
#
_symmetry.space_group_name_H-M   'P 1'
#
loop_
_entity.id
_entity.type
_entity.pdbx_description
1 polymer ?
#
loop_
_entity_poly.entity_id
_entity_poly.type
_entity_poly.pdbx_seq_one_letter_code
_entity_poly.pdbx_strand_id
1 'polypeptide(L)'
;AEQIAPYLDELGEGYQREYEDYMLPVLTKFNGHPEVSPAGEIVYHFPQLQTTAKEQHQQSVQAYLKEKLWRFSQASSGQVMLAIGLGALNLILALVLGELLQGGIAAELGGFVAFVQLIYPVLLVYGIGFLTIPLMRYFWVQWKNRRLEVRNQQRQERATVLNRADTNLKQKIAYAQQFAAQKIINQEDLVYTSETDLLDQQLERKDQIDAEWQRRLESNS
;
A
#
# COMPACT_ATOMS: atom_id res chain seq x y z
N ALA A 1 -4.12 -16.25 -13.46
CA ALA A 1 -3.91 -15.33 -12.32
C ALA A 1 -2.46 -14.88 -12.08
N GLU A 2 -1.49 -15.43 -12.80
CA GLU A 2 -0.07 -15.41 -12.49
C GLU A 2 0.54 -14.01 -12.62
N GLN A 3 0.02 -13.21 -13.55
CA GLN A 3 0.45 -11.83 -13.76
C GLN A 3 0.20 -10.92 -12.56
N ILE A 4 -0.85 -11.18 -11.76
CA ILE A 4 -1.17 -10.34 -10.60
C ILE A 4 -0.59 -10.88 -9.28
N ALA A 5 -0.10 -12.13 -9.27
CA ALA A 5 0.44 -12.78 -8.07
C ALA A 5 1.59 -12.01 -7.38
N PRO A 6 2.49 -11.29 -8.09
CA PRO A 6 3.50 -10.44 -7.47
C PRO A 6 2.97 -9.17 -6.77
N TYR A 7 1.68 -8.86 -6.90
CA TYR A 7 1.03 -7.69 -6.29
C TYR A 7 0.08 -8.04 -5.15
N LEU A 8 -0.18 -9.33 -4.93
CA LEU A 8 -1.07 -9.82 -3.87
C LEU A 8 -0.30 -10.21 -2.61
N ASP A 9 -0.93 -9.97 -1.46
CA ASP A 9 -0.34 -10.26 -0.15
C ASP A 9 -0.35 -11.76 0.14
N GLU A 10 -1.52 -12.39 0.01
CA GLU A 10 -1.76 -13.79 0.35
C GLU A 10 -2.27 -14.55 -0.88
N LEU A 11 -1.61 -15.66 -1.22
CA LEU A 11 -2.03 -16.55 -2.33
C LEU A 11 -2.63 -17.87 -1.83
N GLY A 12 -2.74 -18.05 -0.52
CA GLY A 12 -3.04 -19.35 0.10
C GLY A 12 -1.89 -20.36 -0.03
N GLU A 13 -2.12 -21.56 0.51
CA GLU A 13 -1.20 -22.69 0.45
C GLU A 13 -1.87 -23.93 -0.16
N GLY A 14 -1.07 -24.81 -0.76
CA GLY A 14 -1.55 -26.05 -1.38
C GLY A 14 -2.63 -25.80 -2.44
N TYR A 15 -3.76 -26.49 -2.28
CA TYR A 15 -4.89 -26.44 -3.21
C TYR A 15 -5.46 -25.04 -3.43
N GLN A 16 -5.48 -24.17 -2.40
CA GLN A 16 -6.02 -22.81 -2.55
C GLN A 16 -5.24 -22.00 -3.58
N ARG A 17 -3.93 -22.23 -3.65
CA ARG A 17 -3.06 -21.57 -4.61
C ARG A 17 -3.18 -22.20 -6.00
N GLU A 18 -3.31 -23.52 -6.05
CA GLU A 18 -3.47 -24.28 -7.30
C GLU A 18 -4.80 -23.96 -8.01
N TYR A 19 -5.88 -23.80 -7.25
CA TYR A 19 -7.19 -23.39 -7.77
C TYR A 19 -7.35 -21.88 -7.97
N GLU A 20 -6.27 -21.11 -7.77
CA GLU A 20 -6.26 -19.66 -7.96
C GLU A 20 -7.32 -18.92 -7.09
N ASP A 21 -7.67 -19.45 -5.90
CA ASP A 21 -8.73 -18.93 -5.02
C ASP A 21 -8.52 -17.45 -4.64
N TYR A 22 -7.26 -17.03 -4.60
CA TYR A 22 -6.85 -15.66 -4.35
C TYR A 22 -7.37 -14.66 -5.41
N MET A 23 -7.89 -15.14 -6.54
CA MET A 23 -8.57 -14.32 -7.54
C MET A 23 -9.99 -13.93 -7.15
N LEU A 24 -10.68 -14.71 -6.31
CA LEU A 24 -12.10 -14.46 -5.99
C LEU A 24 -12.34 -13.03 -5.48
N PRO A 25 -11.58 -12.50 -4.51
CA PRO A 25 -11.78 -11.12 -4.05
C PRO A 25 -11.49 -10.09 -5.14
N VAL A 26 -10.55 -10.37 -6.05
CA VAL A 26 -10.17 -9.48 -7.17
C VAL A 26 -11.30 -9.43 -8.20
N LEU A 27 -11.87 -10.58 -8.55
CA LEU A 27 -12.98 -10.69 -9.48
C LEU A 27 -14.21 -9.96 -8.94
N THR A 28 -14.57 -10.19 -7.69
CA THR A 28 -15.72 -9.52 -7.06
C THR A 28 -15.52 -8.02 -6.94
N LYS A 29 -14.29 -7.56 -6.62
CA LYS A 29 -14.01 -6.13 -6.43
C LYS A 29 -14.00 -5.33 -7.73
N PHE A 30 -13.53 -5.93 -8.83
CA PHE A 30 -13.33 -5.24 -10.11
C PHE A 30 -14.27 -5.71 -11.21
N ASN A 31 -15.36 -6.41 -10.85
CA ASN A 31 -16.32 -7.00 -11.79
C ASN A 31 -15.64 -7.80 -12.92
N GLY A 32 -14.65 -8.60 -12.53
CA GLY A 32 -13.98 -9.52 -13.44
C GLY A 32 -14.74 -10.84 -13.58
N HIS A 33 -14.53 -11.52 -14.71
CA HIS A 33 -15.05 -12.87 -14.96
C HIS A 33 -13.97 -13.77 -15.55
N PRO A 34 -14.05 -15.09 -15.31
CA PRO A 34 -13.17 -16.06 -15.95
C PRO A 34 -13.60 -16.34 -17.39
N GLU A 35 -12.61 -16.55 -18.25
CA GLU A 35 -12.73 -17.00 -19.63
C GLU A 35 -11.81 -18.21 -19.83
N VAL A 36 -12.23 -19.19 -20.64
CA VAL A 36 -11.46 -20.43 -20.86
C VAL A 36 -10.80 -20.39 -22.22
N SER A 37 -9.48 -20.56 -22.24
CA SER A 37 -8.69 -20.63 -23.46
C SER A 37 -8.99 -21.91 -24.25
N PRO A 38 -8.71 -21.95 -25.57
CA PRO A 38 -8.83 -23.19 -26.34
C PRO A 38 -7.96 -24.34 -25.82
N ALA A 39 -6.91 -24.03 -25.06
CA ALA A 39 -6.04 -25.01 -24.40
C ALA A 39 -6.60 -25.50 -23.05
N GLY A 40 -7.76 -25.00 -22.61
CA GLY A 40 -8.40 -25.35 -21.34
C GLY A 40 -7.92 -24.53 -20.13
N GLU A 41 -7.20 -23.43 -20.35
CA GLU A 41 -6.68 -22.59 -19.26
C GLU A 41 -7.64 -21.47 -18.89
N ILE A 42 -7.70 -21.12 -17.61
CA ILE A 42 -8.54 -20.01 -17.14
C ILE A 42 -7.76 -18.69 -17.24
N VAL A 43 -8.34 -17.71 -17.92
CA VAL A 43 -7.89 -16.32 -17.96
C VAL A 43 -8.95 -15.45 -17.31
N TYR A 44 -8.54 -14.40 -16.62
CA TYR A 44 -9.47 -13.47 -15.98
C TYR A 44 -9.51 -12.15 -16.72
N HIS A 45 -10.73 -11.75 -17.07
CA HIS A 45 -11.01 -10.56 -17.85
C HIS A 45 -11.69 -9.50 -16.99
N PHE A 46 -11.26 -8.23 -17.13
CA PHE A 46 -11.73 -7.09 -16.33
C PHE A 46 -12.18 -5.91 -17.23
N PRO A 47 -13.36 -6.00 -17.87
CA PRO A 47 -13.81 -4.99 -18.85
C PRO A 47 -13.89 -3.58 -18.27
N GLN A 48 -14.31 -3.46 -17.00
CA GLN A 48 -14.48 -2.17 -16.33
C GLN A 48 -13.16 -1.41 -16.14
N LEU A 49 -12.02 -2.11 -16.11
CA LEU A 49 -10.69 -1.51 -15.96
C LEU A 49 -10.05 -1.09 -17.28
N GLN A 50 -10.67 -1.42 -18.42
CA GLN A 50 -10.16 -1.13 -19.76
C GLN A 50 -10.77 0.12 -20.39
N THR A 51 -11.78 0.69 -19.74
CA THR A 51 -12.51 1.84 -20.26
C THR A 51 -11.83 3.12 -19.77
N THR A 52 -11.33 3.95 -20.68
CA THR A 52 -10.66 5.22 -20.35
C THR A 52 -11.26 6.38 -21.14
N ALA A 53 -11.25 7.58 -20.56
CA ALA A 53 -11.72 8.81 -21.23
C ALA A 53 -10.63 9.47 -22.09
N LYS A 54 -9.39 8.99 -21.99
CA LYS A 54 -8.24 9.50 -22.75
C LYS A 54 -7.26 8.37 -22.99
N GLU A 55 -6.60 8.41 -24.14
CA GLU A 55 -5.50 7.50 -24.45
C GLU A 55 -4.37 7.72 -23.44
N GLN A 56 -4.21 6.75 -22.54
CA GLN A 56 -3.16 6.76 -21.54
C GLN A 56 -2.02 5.89 -22.06
N HIS A 57 -0.86 6.51 -22.32
CA HIS A 57 0.33 5.75 -22.67
C HIS A 57 0.60 4.71 -21.59
N GLN A 58 0.75 3.45 -21.99
CA GLN A 58 1.03 2.34 -21.08
C GLN A 58 2.30 2.64 -20.30
N GLN A 59 2.14 3.02 -19.02
CA GLN A 59 3.27 3.18 -18.13
C GLN A 59 3.78 1.80 -17.75
N SER A 60 5.11 1.60 -17.78
CA SER A 60 5.69 0.35 -17.33
C SER A 60 5.41 0.18 -15.83
N VAL A 61 4.58 -0.82 -15.52
CA VAL A 61 4.33 -1.20 -14.13
C VAL A 61 5.57 -1.93 -13.60
N GLN A 62 5.98 -1.65 -12.36
CA GLN A 62 7.08 -2.38 -11.73
C GLN A 62 6.74 -3.87 -11.65
N ALA A 63 7.72 -4.75 -11.86
CA ALA A 63 7.49 -6.20 -11.92
C ALA A 63 6.85 -6.82 -10.66
N TYR A 64 6.93 -6.16 -9.50
CA TYR A 64 6.27 -6.55 -8.25
C TYR A 64 6.03 -5.34 -7.34
N LEU A 65 5.11 -5.50 -6.38
CA LEU A 65 4.87 -4.47 -5.37
C LEU A 65 5.90 -4.54 -4.25
N LYS A 66 6.82 -3.57 -4.17
CA LYS A 66 7.81 -3.48 -3.10
C LYS A 66 7.31 -2.60 -1.95
N GLU A 67 7.00 -3.21 -0.81
CA GLU A 67 6.69 -2.49 0.42
C GLU A 67 7.92 -1.71 0.93
N LYS A 68 7.70 -0.49 1.41
CA LYS A 68 8.77 0.35 1.96
C LYS A 68 9.03 -0.01 3.43
N LEU A 69 10.31 -0.07 3.80
CA LEU A 69 10.72 -0.31 5.18
C LEU A 69 10.40 0.91 6.07
N TRP A 70 9.98 0.64 7.31
CA TRP A 70 9.80 1.68 8.31
C TRP A 70 11.15 2.26 8.70
N ARG A 71 11.30 3.57 8.55
CA ARG A 71 12.47 4.29 9.04
C ARG A 71 12.33 4.52 10.55
N PHE A 72 13.38 4.23 11.30
CA PHE A 72 13.39 4.49 12.74
C PHE A 72 13.23 5.98 13.08
N SER A 73 13.91 6.84 12.33
CA SER A 73 13.89 8.30 12.48
C SER A 73 14.15 8.96 11.13
N GLN A 74 13.67 10.20 10.96
CA GLN A 74 14.09 11.08 9.86
C GLN A 74 15.36 11.87 10.19
N ALA A 75 15.80 11.81 11.45
CA ALA A 75 17.03 12.45 11.90
C ALA A 75 18.26 11.79 11.28
N SER A 76 19.29 12.59 11.02
CA SER A 76 20.58 12.07 10.57
C SER A 76 21.26 11.24 11.66
N SER A 77 22.22 10.39 11.29
CA SER A 77 22.99 9.58 12.26
C SER A 77 23.66 10.44 13.34
N GLY A 78 24.15 11.63 12.96
CA GLY A 78 24.73 12.60 13.90
C GLY A 78 23.71 13.15 14.89
N GLN A 79 22.51 13.51 14.44
CA GLN A 79 21.43 13.96 15.32
C GLN A 79 20.97 12.87 16.29
N VAL A 80 20.90 11.61 15.83
CA VAL A 80 20.58 10.47 16.70
C VAL A 80 21.67 10.27 17.75
N MET A 81 22.94 10.31 17.36
CA MET A 81 24.07 10.16 18.27
C MET A 81 24.10 11.28 19.32
N LEU A 82 23.88 12.54 18.91
CA LEU A 82 23.78 13.68 19.83
C LEU A 82 22.59 13.55 20.77
N ALA A 83 21.43 13.12 20.29
CA ALA A 83 20.26 12.88 21.14
C ALA A 83 20.54 11.79 22.18
N ILE A 84 21.14 10.67 21.78
CA ILE A 84 21.56 9.61 22.71
C ILE A 84 22.54 10.15 23.74
N GLY A 85 23.57 10.89 23.30
CA GLY A 85 24.56 11.50 24.19
C GLY A 85 23.95 12.47 25.19
N LEU A 86 23.06 13.36 24.74
CA LEU A 86 22.34 14.31 25.59
C LEU A 86 21.42 13.59 26.58
N GLY A 87 20.72 12.56 26.14
CA GLY A 87 19.85 11.74 26.99
C GLY A 87 20.63 10.98 28.07
N ALA A 88 21.76 10.39 27.69
CA ALA A 88 22.66 9.68 28.62
C ALA A 88 23.26 10.65 29.64
N LEU A 89 23.75 11.81 29.19
CA LEU A 89 24.25 12.86 30.08
C LEU A 89 23.16 13.33 31.05
N ASN A 90 21.95 13.60 30.56
CA ASN A 90 20.83 14.03 31.39
C ASN A 90 20.48 12.98 32.46
N LEU A 91 20.46 11.69 32.09
CA LEU A 91 20.19 10.61 33.04
C LEU A 91 21.32 10.48 34.09
N ILE A 92 22.58 10.59 33.69
CA ILE A 92 23.73 10.56 34.63
C ILE A 92 23.64 11.74 35.60
N LEU A 93 23.37 12.95 35.11
CA LEU A 93 23.22 14.14 35.95
C LEU A 93 22.04 14.00 36.92
N ALA A 94 20.92 13.42 36.47
CA ALA A 94 19.79 13.12 37.34
C ALA A 94 20.15 12.10 38.43
N LEU A 95 20.95 11.08 38.13
CA LEU A 95 21.41 10.11 39.14
C LEU A 95 22.34 10.77 40.17
N VAL A 96 23.30 11.59 39.71
CA VAL A 96 24.19 12.36 40.60
C VAL A 96 23.39 13.33 41.48
N LEU A 97 22.38 14.00 40.93
CA LEU A 97 21.48 14.86 41.69
C LEU A 97 20.75 14.06 42.78
N GLY A 98 20.37 12.82 42.50
CA GLY A 98 19.75 11.91 43.48
C GLY A 98 20.66 11.65 44.69
N GLU A 99 21.95 11.39 44.47
CA GLU A 99 22.94 11.23 45.54
C GLU A 99 23.15 12.52 46.34
N LEU A 100 23.20 13.67 45.64
CA LEU A 100 23.35 14.98 46.29
C LEU A 100 22.15 15.38 47.16
N LEU A 101 20.94 14.95 46.78
CA LEU A 101 19.72 15.17 47.58
C LEU A 101 19.67 14.29 48.84
N GLN A 102 20.40 13.16 48.87
CA GLN A 102 20.47 12.26 50.01
C GLN A 102 21.59 12.66 51.00
N GLY A 103 22.71 13.20 50.51
CA GLY A 103 23.73 13.82 51.36
C GLY A 103 23.18 15.06 52.05
N GLY A 104 23.49 15.26 53.33
CA GLY A 104 22.90 16.29 54.22
C GLY A 104 23.09 17.77 53.87
N ILE A 105 23.22 18.14 52.59
CA ILE A 105 23.27 19.51 52.05
C ILE A 105 21.92 20.25 52.23
N ALA A 106 20.89 19.55 52.74
CA ALA A 106 19.56 20.08 53.01
C ALA A 106 19.50 21.16 54.10
N ALA A 107 20.55 21.30 54.92
CA ALA A 107 20.53 22.19 56.08
C ALA A 107 20.71 23.69 55.75
N GLU A 108 21.30 24.06 54.61
CA GLU A 108 21.59 25.47 54.28
C GLU A 108 20.65 26.11 53.22
N LEU A 109 19.91 25.30 52.45
CA LEU A 109 19.12 25.76 51.29
C LEU A 109 17.64 25.33 51.33
N GLY A 110 17.13 24.94 52.51
CA GLY A 110 15.96 24.10 52.77
C GLY A 110 14.73 24.22 51.84
N GLY A 111 14.32 25.43 51.43
CA GLY A 111 13.17 25.61 50.52
C GLY A 111 13.42 25.15 49.08
N PHE A 112 14.61 25.41 48.52
CA PHE A 112 14.96 25.02 47.16
C PHE A 112 15.20 23.51 47.07
N VAL A 113 15.88 22.93 48.06
CA VAL A 113 16.15 21.48 48.11
C VAL A 113 14.85 20.68 48.20
N ALA A 114 13.89 21.12 49.01
CA ALA A 114 12.57 20.48 49.08
C ALA A 114 11.81 20.52 47.75
N PHE A 115 11.89 21.64 47.02
CA PHE A 115 11.29 21.75 45.68
C PHE A 115 11.97 20.81 44.67
N VAL A 116 13.31 20.76 44.64
CA VAL A 116 14.05 19.85 43.76
C VAL A 116 13.72 18.40 44.09
N GLN A 117 13.61 18.04 45.37
CA GLN A 117 13.21 16.71 45.82
C GLN A 117 11.79 16.35 45.37
N LEU A 118 10.85 17.32 45.35
CA LEU A 118 9.49 17.13 44.86
C LEU A 118 9.45 16.80 43.35
N ILE A 119 10.25 17.48 42.52
CA ILE A 119 10.26 17.29 41.06
C ILE A 119 11.21 16.17 40.59
N TYR A 120 12.14 15.75 41.44
CA TYR A 120 13.13 14.70 41.16
C TYR A 120 12.55 13.43 40.50
N PRO A 121 11.48 12.80 41.02
CA PRO A 121 10.94 11.58 40.39
C PRO A 121 10.47 11.83 38.96
N VAL A 122 9.93 13.01 38.67
CA VAL A 122 9.51 13.39 37.31
C VAL A 122 10.73 13.52 36.39
N LEU A 123 11.81 14.16 36.85
CA LEU A 123 13.06 14.29 36.10
C LEU A 123 13.69 12.91 35.80
N LEU A 124 13.66 12.01 36.78
CA LEU A 124 14.19 10.66 36.64
C LEU A 124 13.38 9.83 35.63
N VAL A 125 12.05 9.83 35.75
CA VAL A 125 11.15 9.18 34.78
C VAL A 125 11.34 9.74 33.37
N TYR A 126 11.50 11.07 33.25
CA TYR A 126 11.79 11.71 31.97
C TYR A 126 13.11 11.23 31.38
N GLY A 127 14.20 11.22 32.15
CA GLY A 127 15.52 10.76 31.69
C GLY A 127 15.51 9.29 31.24
N ILE A 128 14.85 8.42 32.01
CA ILE A 128 14.68 7.00 31.65
C ILE A 128 13.83 6.87 30.38
N GLY A 129 12.67 7.53 30.32
CA GLY A 129 11.75 7.49 29.19
C GLY A 129 12.39 7.99 27.90
N PHE A 130 13.20 9.05 27.98
CA PHE A 130 13.89 9.65 26.84
C PHE A 130 14.81 8.65 26.11
N LEU A 131 15.41 7.70 26.82
CA LEU A 131 16.27 6.66 26.23
C LEU A 131 15.51 5.36 25.94
N THR A 132 14.66 4.93 26.87
CA THR A 132 13.99 3.62 26.80
C THR A 132 12.88 3.57 25.76
N ILE A 133 12.10 4.64 25.58
CA ILE A 133 11.02 4.68 24.58
C ILE A 133 11.58 4.57 23.15
N PRO A 134 12.59 5.36 22.74
CA PRO A 134 13.22 5.16 21.44
C PRO A 134 13.89 3.79 21.29
N LEU A 135 14.48 3.24 22.36
CA LEU A 135 15.08 1.91 22.33
C LEU A 135 14.04 0.82 22.06
N MET A 136 12.91 0.83 22.76
CA MET A 136 11.80 -0.09 22.49
C MET A 136 11.27 0.07 21.05
N ARG A 137 11.10 1.31 20.60
CA ARG A 137 10.69 1.61 19.22
C ARG A 137 11.68 1.04 18.21
N TYR A 138 12.98 1.12 18.48
CA TYR A 138 14.01 0.60 17.59
C TYR A 138 13.81 -0.90 17.36
N PHE A 139 13.70 -1.70 18.43
CA PHE A 139 13.48 -3.14 18.30
C PHE A 139 12.15 -3.48 17.62
N TRP A 140 11.09 -2.74 17.92
CA TRP A 140 9.78 -2.92 17.29
C TRP A 140 9.82 -2.66 15.77
N VAL A 141 10.49 -1.58 15.35
CA VAL A 141 10.68 -1.25 13.92
C VAL A 141 11.52 -2.32 13.23
N GLN A 142 12.61 -2.79 13.85
CA GLN A 142 13.43 -3.86 13.29
C GLN A 142 12.63 -5.15 13.08
N TRP A 143 11.82 -5.55 14.07
CA TRP A 143 10.96 -6.72 13.95
C TRP A 143 9.93 -6.58 12.82
N LYS A 144 9.28 -5.41 12.69
CA LYS A 144 8.35 -5.15 11.58
C LYS A 144 9.05 -5.17 10.21
N ASN A 145 10.24 -4.60 10.12
CA ASN A 145 11.01 -4.55 8.87
C ASN A 145 11.44 -5.94 8.41
N ARG A 146 11.81 -6.85 9.32
CA ARG A 146 12.10 -8.26 8.96
C ARG A 146 10.91 -8.94 8.29
N ARG A 147 9.69 -8.73 8.81
CA ARG A 147 8.46 -9.27 8.20
C ARG A 147 8.17 -8.65 6.83
N LEU A 148 8.46 -7.36 6.65
CA LEU A 148 8.34 -6.67 5.36
C LEU A 148 9.33 -7.20 4.32
N GLU A 149 10.57 -7.46 4.72
CA GLU A 149 11.61 -8.01 3.85
C GLU A 149 11.23 -9.38 3.32
N VAL A 150 10.73 -10.27 4.18
CA VAL A 150 10.26 -11.61 3.76
C VAL A 150 9.13 -11.49 2.73
N ARG A 151 8.14 -10.62 2.95
CA ARG A 151 7.03 -10.42 1.98
C ARG A 151 7.53 -9.84 0.66
N ASN A 152 8.46 -8.89 0.70
CA ASN A 152 9.08 -8.35 -0.50
C ASN A 152 9.89 -9.39 -1.28
N GLN A 153 10.63 -10.26 -0.58
CA GLN A 153 11.35 -11.38 -1.19
C GLN A 153 10.38 -12.34 -1.89
N GLN A 154 9.30 -12.74 -1.23
CA GLN A 154 8.28 -13.60 -1.84
C GLN A 154 7.67 -12.97 -3.11
N ARG A 155 7.34 -11.67 -3.09
CA ARG A 155 6.82 -10.98 -4.28
C ARG A 155 7.85 -10.90 -5.41
N GLN A 156 9.12 -10.68 -5.07
CA GLN A 156 10.22 -10.68 -6.03
C GLN A 156 10.44 -12.05 -6.66
N GLU A 157 10.36 -13.14 -5.89
CA GLU A 157 10.44 -14.51 -6.41
C GLU A 157 9.31 -14.81 -7.39
N ARG A 158 8.06 -14.43 -7.05
CA ARG A 158 6.90 -14.57 -7.94
C ARG A 158 7.09 -13.83 -9.26
N ALA A 159 7.59 -12.60 -9.21
CA ALA A 159 7.90 -11.86 -10.43
C ALA A 159 9.02 -12.50 -11.26
N THR A 160 10.00 -13.12 -10.59
CA THR A 160 11.10 -13.83 -11.27
C THR A 160 10.57 -15.07 -11.99
N VAL A 161 9.65 -15.83 -11.38
CA VAL A 161 8.99 -16.98 -12.01
C VAL A 161 8.19 -16.53 -13.24
N LEU A 162 7.43 -15.43 -13.13
CA LEU A 162 6.67 -14.86 -14.25
C LEU A 162 7.59 -14.43 -15.41
N ASN A 163 8.73 -13.82 -15.11
CA ASN A 163 9.70 -13.41 -16.13
C ASN A 163 10.43 -14.60 -16.78
N ARG A 164 10.53 -15.73 -16.08
CA ARG A 164 11.11 -17.00 -16.58
C ARG A 164 10.02 -17.98 -17.01
N ALA A 165 8.88 -17.47 -17.48
CA ALA A 165 7.73 -18.27 -17.89
C ALA A 165 8.12 -19.39 -18.85
N ASP A 166 7.63 -20.58 -18.55
CA ASP A 166 7.67 -21.76 -19.41
C ASP A 166 6.71 -21.59 -20.60
N THR A 167 6.75 -22.54 -21.54
CA THR A 167 6.01 -22.41 -22.80
C THR A 167 4.50 -22.33 -22.58
N ASN A 168 3.97 -23.10 -21.63
CA ASN A 168 2.55 -23.10 -21.30
C ASN A 168 2.10 -21.75 -20.72
N LEU A 169 2.80 -21.23 -19.71
CA LEU A 169 2.49 -19.92 -19.13
C LEU A 169 2.61 -18.78 -20.16
N LYS A 170 3.56 -18.86 -21.10
CA LYS A 170 3.65 -17.89 -22.21
C LYS A 170 2.43 -17.91 -23.12
N GLN A 171 1.90 -19.08 -23.43
CA GLN A 171 0.68 -19.23 -24.22
C GLN A 171 -0.54 -18.66 -23.47
N LYS A 172 -0.68 -18.97 -22.18
CA LYS A 172 -1.71 -18.39 -21.29
C LYS A 172 -1.68 -16.87 -21.31
N ILE A 173 -0.49 -16.29 -21.15
CA ILE A 173 -0.26 -14.84 -21.17
C ILE A 173 -0.61 -14.23 -22.53
N ALA A 174 -0.20 -14.86 -23.63
CA ALA A 174 -0.50 -14.37 -24.97
C ALA A 174 -2.01 -14.38 -25.27
N TYR A 175 -2.72 -15.41 -24.81
CA TYR A 175 -4.18 -15.46 -24.90
C TYR A 175 -4.82 -14.36 -24.05
N ALA A 176 -4.36 -14.16 -22.81
CA ALA A 176 -4.86 -13.10 -21.93
C ALA A 176 -4.69 -11.69 -22.51
N GLN A 177 -3.61 -11.44 -23.27
CA GLN A 177 -3.37 -10.16 -23.91
C GLN A 177 -4.43 -9.78 -24.96
N GLN A 178 -5.14 -10.75 -25.54
CA GLN A 178 -6.24 -10.48 -26.48
C GLN A 178 -7.40 -9.75 -25.81
N PHE A 179 -7.57 -9.97 -24.51
CA PHE A 179 -8.58 -9.32 -23.69
C PHE A 179 -8.10 -8.02 -23.08
N ALA A 180 -6.85 -7.59 -23.29
CA ALA A 180 -6.28 -6.40 -22.65
C ALA A 180 -6.50 -5.10 -23.44
N ALA A 181 -7.28 -5.15 -24.53
CA ALA A 181 -7.54 -3.98 -25.38
C ALA A 181 -8.31 -2.89 -24.61
N GLN A 182 -7.82 -1.66 -24.66
CA GLN A 182 -8.50 -0.51 -24.05
C GLN A 182 -9.68 -0.07 -24.92
N LYS A 183 -10.82 0.22 -24.29
CA LYS A 183 -11.95 0.90 -24.91
C LYS A 183 -11.89 2.39 -24.54
N ILE A 184 -11.53 3.22 -25.51
CA ILE A 184 -11.51 4.67 -25.32
C ILE A 184 -12.93 5.20 -25.55
N ILE A 185 -13.49 5.94 -24.60
CA ILE A 185 -14.79 6.61 -24.75
C ILE A 185 -14.54 7.96 -25.44
N ASN A 186 -15.08 8.13 -26.64
CA ASN A 186 -15.06 9.40 -27.36
C ASN A 186 -16.29 10.26 -27.02
N GLN A 187 -16.29 11.54 -27.42
CA GLN A 187 -17.45 12.43 -27.21
C GLN A 187 -18.74 11.89 -27.86
N GLU A 188 -18.62 11.16 -28.96
CA GLU A 188 -19.72 10.47 -29.64
C GLU A 188 -20.31 9.31 -28.82
N ASP A 189 -19.55 8.71 -27.91
CA ASP A 189 -19.97 7.61 -27.04
C ASP A 189 -20.58 8.09 -25.71
N LEU A 190 -20.51 9.40 -25.40
CA LEU A 190 -20.98 9.96 -24.13
C LEU A 190 -22.50 10.15 -24.14
N VAL A 191 -23.26 9.36 -23.37
CA VAL A 191 -24.72 9.53 -23.25
C VAL A 191 -25.09 10.89 -22.62
N TYR A 192 -24.28 11.37 -21.66
CA TYR A 192 -24.48 12.64 -20.98
C TYR A 192 -23.13 13.33 -20.72
N THR A 193 -23.08 14.65 -20.87
CA THR A 193 -21.95 15.50 -20.46
C THR A 193 -22.39 16.52 -19.41
N SER A 194 -21.46 16.95 -18.55
CA SER A 194 -21.70 17.99 -17.55
C SER A 194 -21.48 19.41 -18.07
N GLU A 195 -20.96 19.57 -19.29
CA GLU A 195 -20.65 20.88 -19.89
C GLU A 195 -21.88 21.58 -20.48
N THR A 196 -22.89 20.80 -20.87
CA THR A 196 -24.11 21.27 -21.54
C THR A 196 -25.33 20.91 -20.70
N ASP A 197 -26.42 21.67 -20.76
CA ASP A 197 -27.65 21.30 -20.05
C ASP A 197 -28.28 20.01 -20.62
N LEU A 198 -28.97 19.24 -19.78
CA LEU A 198 -29.56 17.96 -20.17
C LEU A 198 -30.62 18.11 -21.27
N LEU A 199 -31.40 19.19 -21.24
CA LEU A 199 -32.46 19.42 -22.22
C LEU A 199 -31.88 19.69 -23.62
N ASP A 200 -30.84 20.53 -23.66
CA ASP A 200 -30.15 20.89 -24.91
C ASP A 200 -29.47 19.66 -25.53
N GLN A 201 -28.84 18.81 -24.71
CA GLN A 201 -28.23 17.56 -25.17
C GLN A 201 -29.24 16.57 -25.76
N GLN A 202 -30.44 16.47 -25.16
CA GLN A 202 -31.50 15.60 -25.66
C GLN A 202 -32.08 16.11 -26.98
N LEU A 203 -32.21 17.43 -27.12
CA LEU A 203 -32.66 18.07 -28.36
C LEU A 203 -31.67 17.83 -29.51
N GLU A 204 -30.38 18.01 -29.26
CA GLU A 204 -29.33 17.81 -30.28
C GLU A 204 -29.21 16.35 -30.75
N ARG A 205 -29.51 15.37 -29.89
CA ARG A 205 -29.36 13.93 -30.20
C ARG A 205 -30.65 13.17 -30.47
N LYS A 206 -31.78 13.86 -30.51
CA LYS A 206 -33.10 13.24 -30.67
C LYS A 206 -33.15 12.26 -31.85
N ASP A 207 -32.65 12.67 -33.01
CA ASP A 207 -32.69 11.86 -34.23
C ASP A 207 -31.82 10.59 -34.12
N GLN A 208 -30.70 10.66 -33.41
CA GLN A 208 -29.81 9.50 -33.19
C GLN A 208 -30.43 8.51 -32.22
N ILE A 209 -31.06 9.02 -31.15
CA ILE A 209 -31.79 8.21 -30.16
C ILE A 209 -32.94 7.47 -30.86
N ASP A 210 -33.74 8.19 -31.66
CA ASP A 210 -34.87 7.61 -32.38
C ASP A 210 -34.41 6.51 -33.36
N ALA A 211 -33.31 6.73 -34.08
CA ALA A 211 -32.72 5.73 -34.97
C ALA A 211 -32.18 4.49 -34.23
N GLU A 212 -31.60 4.65 -33.03
CA GLU A 212 -31.16 3.53 -32.21
C GLU A 212 -32.34 2.70 -31.69
N TRP A 213 -33.42 3.37 -31.26
CA TRP A 213 -34.66 2.69 -30.85
C TRP A 213 -35.25 1.85 -31.97
N GLN A 214 -35.31 2.39 -33.19
CA GLN A 214 -35.78 1.64 -34.36
C GLN A 214 -34.94 0.38 -34.61
N ARG A 215 -33.60 0.50 -34.61
CA ARG A 215 -32.72 -0.68 -34.76
C ARG A 215 -32.98 -1.75 -33.70
N ARG A 216 -33.13 -1.35 -32.43
CA ARG A 216 -33.34 -2.29 -31.32
C ARG A 216 -34.69 -3.01 -31.42
N LEU A 217 -35.72 -2.31 -31.90
CA LEU A 217 -37.04 -2.89 -32.15
C LEU A 217 -37.01 -3.90 -33.30
N GLU A 218 -36.28 -3.59 -34.37
CA GLU A 218 -36.11 -4.50 -35.52
C GLU A 218 -35.22 -5.71 -35.20
N SER A 219 -34.23 -5.57 -34.32
CA SER A 219 -33.34 -6.68 -33.94
C SER A 219 -33.96 -7.67 -32.94
N ASN A 220 -35.07 -7.29 -32.29
CA ASN A 220 -35.79 -8.11 -31.31
C ASN A 220 -37.08 -8.75 -31.89
N SER A 221 -37.35 -8.57 -33.18
CA SER A 221 -38.40 -9.28 -33.93
C SER A 221 -37.83 -10.43 -34.75
#